data_AF-A0A5M7B466-F1
#
_entry.id   AF-A0A5M7B466-F1
#
_cell.length_a   1.000
_cell.length_b   1.000
_cell.length_c   1.000
_cell.angle_alpha   90.00
_cell.angle_beta   90.00
_cell.angle_gamma   90.00
#
_symmetry.space_group_name_H-M   'P 1'
#
loop_
_entity.id
_entity.type
_entity.pdbx_description
1 polymer ?
#
loop_
_entity_poly.entity_id
_entity_poly.type
_entity_poly.pdbx_seq_one_letter_code
_entity_poly.pdbx_strand_id
1 'polypeptide(L)'
;MGGEGSAMAAITSLKNNRSLTSKRREKGALGGSYANIELKEFPQATPEQLIEIKQRLKKEHREARIKYLVVFLLLLFVIVPLFWFLLQ
;
A
#
# COMPACT_ATOMS: atom_id res chain seq x y z
N MET A 1 -14.20 34.29 12.80
CA MET A 1 -13.29 33.75 13.83
C MET A 1 -13.28 32.22 13.77
N GLY A 2 -12.62 31.64 12.76
CA GLY A 2 -12.50 30.17 12.63
C GLY A 2 -11.09 29.69 12.28
N GLY A 3 -10.20 30.58 11.82
CA GLY A 3 -8.84 30.23 11.43
C GLY A 3 -7.86 30.09 12.59
N GLU A 4 -8.10 30.75 13.72
CA GLU A 4 -7.16 30.75 14.86
C GLU A 4 -7.10 29.37 15.55
N GLY A 5 -8.24 28.70 15.71
CA GLY A 5 -8.30 27.32 16.24
C GLY A 5 -7.65 26.30 15.29
N SER A 6 -7.87 26.44 13.99
CA SER A 6 -7.25 25.58 12.97
C SER A 6 -5.74 25.79 12.87
N ALA A 7 -5.26 27.03 12.99
CA ALA A 7 -3.85 27.35 13.02
C ALA A 7 -3.16 26.77 14.27
N MET A 8 -3.78 26.88 15.45
CA MET A 8 -3.26 26.27 16.68
C MET A 8 -3.24 24.74 16.64
N ALA A 9 -4.25 24.11 16.03
CA ALA A 9 -4.28 22.67 15.83
C ALA A 9 -3.17 22.20 14.88
N ALA A 10 -2.90 22.96 13.81
CA ALA A 10 -1.80 22.68 12.88
C ALA A 10 -0.43 22.82 13.57
N ILE A 11 -0.22 23.89 14.35
CA ILE A 11 1.03 24.10 15.11
C ILE A 11 1.28 22.95 16.09
N THR A 12 0.24 22.52 16.80
CA THR A 12 0.32 21.41 17.77
C THR A 12 0.65 20.09 17.06
N SER A 13 0.01 19.83 15.91
CA SER A 13 0.26 18.65 15.09
C SER A 13 1.70 18.60 14.58
N LEU A 14 2.25 19.72 14.11
CA LEU A 14 3.64 19.82 13.66
C LEU A 14 4.64 19.58 14.80
N LYS A 15 4.38 20.14 15.99
CA LYS A 15 5.23 19.95 17.17
C LYS A 15 5.24 18.48 17.63
N ASN A 16 4.07 17.85 17.65
CA ASN A 16 3.93 16.43 17.99
C ASN A 16 4.66 15.55 16.97
N ASN A 17 4.48 15.79 15.67
CA ASN A 17 5.17 15.05 14.61
C ASN A 17 6.70 15.16 14.71
N ARG A 18 7.23 16.35 15.02
CA ARG A 18 8.67 16.58 15.18
C ARG A 18 9.25 15.80 16.37
N SER A 19 8.51 15.70 17.47
CA SER A 19 8.92 14.90 18.64
C SER A 19 8.87 13.38 18.39
N LEU A 20 8.04 12.93 17.44
CA LEU A 20 8.03 11.53 17.00
C LEU A 20 9.23 11.20 16.12
N THR A 21 9.77 12.16 15.37
CA THR A 21 10.96 11.97 14.53
C THR A 21 12.20 11.64 15.37
N SER A 22 12.40 12.31 16.51
CA SER A 22 13.52 12.01 17.42
C SER A 22 13.36 10.62 18.07
N LYS A 23 12.14 10.27 18.51
CA LYS A 23 11.83 8.93 19.06
C LYS A 23 12.00 7.81 18.02
N ARG A 24 11.78 8.08 16.73
CA ARG A 24 12.01 7.10 15.64
C ARG A 24 13.50 6.85 15.36
N ARG A 25 14.39 7.81 15.64
CA ARG A 25 15.85 7.63 15.47
C ARG A 25 16.46 6.65 16.49
N GLU A 26 15.86 6.50 17.67
CA GLU A 26 16.34 5.57 18.69
C GLU A 26 16.04 4.09 18.39
N LYS A 27 15.36 3.76 17.29
CA LYS A 27 15.13 2.37 16.85
C LYS A 27 16.34 1.71 16.18
N GLY A 28 17.56 2.14 16.49
CA GLY A 28 18.80 1.48 16.07
C GLY A 28 18.95 0.05 16.61
N ALA A 29 18.16 -0.35 17.61
CA ALA A 29 18.22 -1.71 18.18
C ALA A 29 17.62 -2.81 17.28
N LEU A 30 16.81 -2.46 16.27
CA LEU A 30 16.25 -3.43 15.30
C LEU A 30 16.92 -3.34 13.91
N GLY A 31 17.92 -2.47 13.75
CA GLY A 31 18.70 -2.33 12.53
C GLY A 31 19.88 -3.30 12.50
N GLY A 32 19.60 -4.60 12.48
CA GLY A 32 20.65 -5.59 12.20
C GLY A 32 21.15 -5.39 10.78
N SER A 33 22.45 -5.13 10.60
CA SER A 33 23.07 -5.16 9.28
C SER A 33 23.17 -6.61 8.81
N TYR A 34 22.34 -6.99 7.84
CA TYR A 34 22.43 -8.30 7.17
C TYR A 34 23.56 -8.35 6.13
N ALA A 35 24.42 -7.33 6.08
CA ALA A 35 25.45 -7.18 5.05
C ALA A 35 26.51 -8.30 5.04
N ASN A 36 26.66 -9.04 6.16
CA ASN A 36 27.64 -10.13 6.30
C ASN A 36 26.97 -11.50 6.57
N ILE A 37 25.69 -11.66 6.26
CA ILE A 37 25.00 -12.94 6.44
C ILE A 37 25.12 -13.70 5.13
N GLU A 38 25.91 -14.77 5.14
CA GLU A 38 25.93 -15.74 4.06
C GLU A 38 24.52 -16.34 3.95
N LEU A 39 23.83 -16.01 2.86
CA LEU A 39 22.55 -16.61 2.53
C LEU A 39 22.79 -18.10 2.34
N LYS A 40 22.31 -18.90 3.29
CA LYS A 40 22.35 -20.35 3.23
C LYS A 40 21.77 -20.82 1.89
N GLU A 41 22.39 -21.80 1.25
CA GLU A 41 21.89 -22.32 -0.03
C GLU A 41 20.44 -22.79 0.15
N PHE A 42 19.53 -22.09 -0.52
CA PHE A 42 18.13 -22.48 -0.55
C PHE A 42 17.97 -23.63 -1.56
N PRO A 43 17.17 -24.65 -1.22
CA PRO A 43 16.86 -25.68 -2.20
C PRO A 43 16.21 -25.02 -3.42
N GLN A 44 16.72 -25.32 -4.61
CA GLN A 44 16.12 -24.85 -5.85
C GLN A 44 14.71 -25.44 -5.96
N ALA A 45 13.72 -24.60 -6.25
CA ALA A 45 12.35 -25.05 -6.43
C ALA A 45 12.29 -26.08 -7.57
N THR A 46 11.62 -27.20 -7.33
CA THR A 46 11.47 -28.24 -8.36
C THR A 46 10.57 -27.71 -9.49
N PRO A 47 10.74 -28.19 -10.74
CA PRO A 47 9.89 -27.78 -11.85
C PRO A 47 8.39 -28.02 -11.57
N GLU A 48 8.07 -29.07 -10.82
CA GLU A 48 6.70 -29.38 -10.39
C GLU A 48 6.13 -28.31 -9.43
N GLN A 49 6.92 -27.87 -8.46
CA GLN A 49 6.54 -26.79 -7.55
C GLN A 49 6.30 -25.47 -8.30
N LEU A 50 7.15 -25.15 -9.29
CA LEU A 50 6.99 -23.97 -10.12
C LEU A 50 5.70 -24.02 -10.95
N ILE A 51 5.36 -25.19 -11.52
CA ILE A 51 4.12 -25.39 -12.27
C ILE A 51 2.91 -25.22 -11.34
N GLU A 52 2.96 -25.79 -10.14
CA GLU A 52 1.88 -25.67 -9.17
C GLU A 52 1.66 -24.22 -8.74
N ILE A 53 2.72 -23.48 -8.41
CA ILE A 53 2.65 -22.06 -8.07
C ILE A 53 2.04 -21.26 -9.22
N LYS A 54 2.47 -21.51 -10.45
CA LYS A 54 1.95 -20.84 -11.64
C LYS A 54 0.45 -21.10 -11.83
N GLN A 55 0.00 -22.32 -11.58
CA GLN A 55 -1.41 -22.68 -11.69
C GLN A 55 -2.26 -22.02 -10.60
N ARG A 56 -1.79 -22.02 -9.35
CA ARG A 56 -2.45 -21.34 -8.22
C ARG A 56 -2.57 -19.83 -8.49
N LEU A 57 -1.46 -19.20 -8.90
CA LEU A 57 -1.41 -17.78 -9.22
C LEU A 57 -2.37 -17.40 -10.36
N LYS A 58 -2.47 -18.23 -11.40
CA LYS A 58 -3.41 -18.00 -12.51
C LYS A 58 -4.87 -18.05 -12.05
N LYS A 59 -5.22 -18.92 -11.11
CA LYS A 59 -6.58 -19.00 -10.54
C LYS A 59 -6.90 -17.75 -9.73
N GLU A 60 -6.01 -17.36 -8.82
CA GLU A 60 -6.17 -16.17 -7.99
C GLU A 60 -6.30 -14.88 -8.83
N HIS A 61 -5.45 -14.72 -9.85
CA HIS A 61 -5.54 -13.57 -10.74
C HIS A 61 -6.84 -13.53 -11.54
N ARG A 62 -7.42 -14.68 -11.89
CA ARG A 62 -8.70 -14.73 -12.61
C ARG A 62 -9.82 -14.21 -11.72
N GLU A 63 -9.87 -14.63 -10.45
CA GLU A 63 -10.86 -14.17 -9.49
C GLU A 63 -10.70 -12.68 -9.18
N ALA A 64 -9.46 -12.23 -8.96
CA ALA A 64 -9.16 -10.82 -8.74
C ALA A 64 -9.56 -9.96 -9.94
N ARG A 65 -9.27 -10.42 -11.17
CA ARG A 65 -9.64 -9.69 -12.40
C ARG A 65 -11.14 -9.50 -12.54
N ILE A 66 -11.94 -10.52 -12.20
CA ILE A 66 -13.40 -10.40 -12.23
C ILE A 66 -13.86 -9.34 -11.22
N LYS A 67 -13.33 -9.36 -9.99
CA LYS A 67 -13.65 -8.35 -8.96
C LYS A 67 -13.28 -6.94 -9.44
N TYR A 68 -12.10 -6.76 -10.04
CA TYR A 68 -11.67 -5.48 -10.58
C TYR A 68 -12.56 -5.00 -11.72
N LEU A 69 -12.97 -5.88 -12.64
CA LEU A 69 -13.89 -5.53 -13.72
C LEU A 69 -15.26 -5.08 -13.19
N VAL A 70 -15.80 -5.76 -12.18
CA VAL A 70 -17.08 -5.38 -11.57
C VAL A 70 -16.98 -4.00 -10.92
N VAL A 71 -15.93 -3.75 -10.12
CA VAL A 71 -15.72 -2.44 -9.48
C VAL A 71 -15.50 -1.34 -10.51
N PHE A 72 -14.72 -1.62 -11.56
CA PHE A 72 -14.46 -0.67 -12.64
C PHE A 72 -15.75 -0.28 -13.38
N LEU A 73 -16.61 -1.25 -13.71
CA LEU A 73 -17.89 -0.98 -14.35
C LEU A 73 -18.80 -0.14 -13.46
N LEU A 74 -18.92 -0.47 -12.16
CA LEU A 74 -19.70 0.31 -11.21
C LEU A 74 -19.20 1.76 -11.12
N LEU A 75 -17.89 1.96 -11.07
CA LEU A 75 -17.27 3.28 -11.03
C LEU A 75 -17.52 4.05 -12.32
N LEU A 76 -17.46 3.40 -13.47
CA LEU A 76 -17.77 4.01 -14.77
C LEU A 76 -19.23 4.48 -14.85
N PHE A 77 -20.17 3.68 -14.33
CA PHE A 77 -21.59 4.05 -14.24
C PHE A 77 -21.84 5.29 -13.39
N VAL A 78 -20.98 5.61 -12.43
CA VAL A 78 -21.10 6.82 -11.61
C VAL A 78 -20.40 8.01 -12.26
N ILE A 79 -19.21 7.80 -12.82
CA ILE A 79 -18.38 8.88 -13.38
C ILE A 79 -18.98 9.44 -14.68
N VAL A 80 -19.43 8.59 -15.59
CA VAL A 80 -19.98 9.04 -16.89
C VAL A 80 -21.15 10.02 -16.74
N PRO A 81 -22.21 9.74 -15.95
CA PRO A 81 -23.30 10.70 -15.78
C PRO A 81 -22.89 11.95 -15.00
N LEU A 82 -21.97 11.84 -14.04
CA LEU A 82 -21.42 13.01 -13.35
C LEU A 82 -20.71 13.96 -14.31
N PHE A 83 -19.88 13.43 -15.20
CA PHE A 83 -19.21 14.24 -16.23
C PHE A 83 -20.21 14.84 -17.22
N TRP A 84 -21.23 14.09 -17.62
CA TRP A 84 -22.29 14.61 -18.50
C TRP A 84 -23.03 15.79 -17.84
N PHE A 85 -23.41 15.64 -16.56
CA PHE A 85 -24.08 16.70 -15.80
C PHE A 85 -23.22 17.95 -15.63
N LEU A 86 -21.91 17.80 -15.43
CA LEU A 86 -20.99 18.93 -15.24
C LEU A 86 -20.67 19.68 -16.53
N LEU A 87 -20.78 19.01 -17.69
CA LEU A 87 -20.50 19.62 -18.99
C LEU A 87 -21.73 20.34 -19.60
N GLN A 88 -22.92 20.06 -19.07
CA GLN A 88 -24.18 20.71 -19.45
C GLN A 88 -24.38 22.00 -18.66
#